data_AF-A0A5J4LD56-F1
#
_entry.id   AF-A0A5J4LD56-F1
#
_cell.length_a   1.000
_cell.length_b   1.000
_cell.length_c   1.000
_cell.angle_alpha   90.00
_cell.angle_beta   90.00
_cell.angle_gamma   90.00
#
_symmetry.space_group_name_H-M   'P 1'
#
loop_
_entity.id
_entity.type
_entity.pdbx_description
1 polymer ?
#
loop_
_entity_poly.entity_id
_entity_poly.type
_entity_poly.pdbx_seq_one_letter_code
_entity_poly.pdbx_strand_id
1 'polypeptide(L)'
;MPPETLTPERILEATEEVLRRYGPAKATVVDVARALGVSHGSVYRHFRTKAALREAVTERWLNRTSEELSVIVSAEGPAPERLDRWLTALFEAKRHKAGDDPELFATYMTLIGESGGVVDRHVTDLEAQLTTIIEAGVDQGAFRTPSPATTARAVFDATGRFHDPCYAPEWSRPEITADFEAVRDLVLRGLRG
;
A
#
# COMPACT_ATOMS: atom_id res chain seq x y z
N MET A 1 -7.68 14.10 -32.83
CA MET A 1 -7.17 14.02 -31.45
C MET A 1 -5.76 14.60 -31.45
N PRO A 2 -5.48 15.71 -30.74
CA PRO A 2 -4.10 16.15 -30.55
C PRO A 2 -3.31 15.06 -29.80
N PRO A 3 -1.99 14.95 -29.99
CA PRO A 3 -1.18 14.01 -29.24
C PRO A 3 -1.29 14.35 -27.76
N GLU A 4 -1.86 13.43 -27.00
CA GLU A 4 -2.01 13.55 -25.56
C GLU A 4 -0.62 13.68 -24.94
N THR A 5 -0.40 14.72 -24.13
CA THR A 5 0.91 15.04 -23.54
C THR A 5 1.46 13.85 -22.75
N LEU A 6 2.74 13.54 -22.92
CA LEU A 6 3.42 12.51 -22.12
C LEU A 6 3.57 13.02 -20.68
N THR A 7 3.00 12.30 -19.72
CA THR A 7 3.09 12.63 -18.29
C THR A 7 3.79 11.49 -17.52
N PRO A 8 4.35 11.76 -16.33
CA PRO A 8 4.84 10.71 -15.45
C PRO A 8 3.79 9.62 -15.20
N GLU A 9 2.54 9.98 -14.97
CA GLU A 9 1.44 9.06 -14.67
C GLU A 9 1.20 8.09 -15.82
N ARG A 10 1.14 8.58 -17.07
CA ARG A 10 0.97 7.73 -18.26
C ARG A 10 2.16 6.79 -18.47
N ILE A 11 3.36 7.26 -18.15
CA ILE A 11 4.56 6.40 -18.17
C ILE A 11 4.45 5.29 -17.13
N LEU A 12 4.00 5.61 -15.91
CA LEU A 12 3.82 4.62 -14.85
C LEU A 12 2.74 3.60 -15.22
N GLU A 13 1.59 4.03 -15.75
CA GLU A 13 0.53 3.14 -16.26
C GLU A 13 1.05 2.18 -17.32
N ALA A 14 1.73 2.68 -18.34
CA ALA A 14 2.34 1.83 -19.37
C ALA A 14 3.41 0.89 -18.78
N THR A 15 4.12 1.33 -17.74
CA THR A 15 5.10 0.50 -17.03
C THR A 15 4.43 -0.66 -16.31
N GLU A 16 3.28 -0.45 -15.67
CA GLU A 16 2.50 -1.52 -15.04
C GLU A 16 2.03 -2.55 -16.07
N GLU A 17 1.53 -2.12 -17.22
CA GLU A 17 1.12 -3.03 -18.29
C GLU A 17 2.29 -3.84 -18.86
N VAL A 18 3.45 -3.19 -19.04
CA VAL A 18 4.67 -3.86 -19.49
C VAL A 18 5.17 -4.86 -18.44
N LEU A 19 5.11 -4.50 -17.15
CA LEU A 19 5.46 -5.38 -16.03
C LEU A 19 4.52 -6.59 -15.96
N ARG A 20 3.20 -6.37 -16.08
CA ARG A 20 2.20 -7.45 -16.12
C ARG A 20 2.46 -8.40 -17.29
N ARG A 21 2.81 -7.87 -18.47
CA ARG A 21 2.99 -8.68 -19.68
C ARG A 21 4.30 -9.47 -19.72
N TYR A 22 5.40 -8.90 -19.22
CA TYR A 22 6.73 -9.48 -19.41
C TYR A 22 7.43 -9.91 -18.11
N GLY A 23 6.89 -9.52 -16.96
CA GLY A 23 7.53 -9.66 -15.66
C GLY A 23 8.69 -8.67 -15.44
N PRO A 24 9.15 -8.53 -14.19
CA PRO A 24 10.14 -7.52 -13.82
C PRO A 24 11.50 -7.73 -14.49
N ALA A 25 11.89 -8.98 -14.73
CA ALA A 25 13.17 -9.33 -15.33
C ALA A 25 13.28 -8.89 -16.81
N LYS A 26 12.22 -9.07 -17.60
CA LYS A 26 12.23 -8.81 -19.05
C LYS A 26 11.72 -7.42 -19.43
N ALA A 27 10.91 -6.79 -18.59
CA ALA A 27 10.41 -5.43 -18.84
C ALA A 27 11.55 -4.42 -19.04
N THR A 28 11.50 -3.67 -20.14
CA THR A 28 12.46 -2.59 -20.45
C THR A 28 11.78 -1.23 -20.64
N VAL A 29 12.55 -0.15 -20.45
CA VAL A 29 12.08 1.22 -20.72
C VAL A 29 11.76 1.42 -22.22
N VAL A 30 12.39 0.63 -23.10
CA VAL A 30 12.09 0.61 -24.54
C VAL A 30 10.69 0.03 -24.80
N ASP A 31 10.29 -1.01 -24.06
CA ASP A 31 8.95 -1.57 -24.18
C ASP A 31 7.89 -0.58 -23.71
N VAL A 32 8.17 0.18 -22.64
CA VAL A 32 7.30 1.27 -22.16
C VAL A 32 7.18 2.38 -23.22
N ALA A 33 8.30 2.83 -23.78
CA ALA A 33 8.29 3.85 -24.83
C ALA A 33 7.51 3.39 -26.07
N ARG A 34 7.68 2.12 -26.47
CA ARG A 34 6.95 1.49 -27.57
C ARG A 34 5.44 1.44 -27.28
N ALA A 35 5.04 1.05 -26.07
CA ALA A 35 3.64 1.00 -25.66
C ALA A 35 2.96 2.38 -25.74
N LEU A 36 3.71 3.44 -25.48
CA LEU A 36 3.23 4.83 -25.52
C LEU A 36 3.38 5.50 -26.89
N GLY A 37 4.01 4.85 -27.87
CA GLY A 37 4.31 5.45 -29.17
C GLY A 37 5.29 6.63 -29.11
N VAL A 38 6.17 6.68 -28.10
CA VAL A 38 7.14 7.76 -27.89
C VAL A 38 8.58 7.28 -28.01
N SER A 39 9.52 8.22 -28.09
CA SER A 39 10.94 7.88 -28.06
C SER A 39 11.38 7.44 -26.66
N HIS A 40 12.36 6.55 -26.59
CA HIS A 40 12.98 6.16 -25.31
C HIS A 40 13.56 7.38 -24.56
N GLY A 41 14.12 8.36 -25.28
CA GLY A 41 14.61 9.61 -24.71
C GLY A 41 13.51 10.44 -24.05
N SER A 42 12.26 10.35 -24.52
CA SER A 42 11.11 11.03 -23.89
C SER A 42 10.82 10.45 -22.50
N VAL A 43 10.91 9.13 -22.33
CA VAL A 43 10.73 8.49 -21.02
C VAL A 43 11.85 8.87 -20.05
N TYR A 44 13.11 8.91 -20.52
CA TYR A 44 14.26 9.30 -19.70
C TYR A 44 14.24 10.75 -19.22
N ARG A 45 13.50 11.65 -19.88
CA ARG A 45 13.28 13.02 -19.38
C ARG A 45 12.48 13.05 -18.09
N HIS A 46 11.57 12.10 -17.88
CA HIS A 46 10.78 11.96 -16.65
C HIS A 46 11.49 11.07 -15.63
N PHE A 47 12.05 9.93 -16.07
CA PHE A 47 12.71 8.97 -15.19
C PHE A 47 14.11 8.68 -15.68
N ARG A 48 15.11 9.30 -15.05
CA ARG A 48 16.51 9.30 -15.52
C ARG A 48 17.14 7.90 -15.66
N THR A 49 16.63 6.91 -14.93
CA THR A 49 17.15 5.53 -14.95
C THR A 49 16.01 4.50 -14.93
N LYS A 50 16.30 3.26 -15.34
CA LYS A 50 15.37 2.13 -15.19
C LYS A 50 15.01 1.90 -13.72
N ALA A 51 15.97 2.06 -12.82
CA ALA A 51 15.76 1.93 -11.38
C ALA A 51 14.78 2.99 -10.87
N ALA A 52 14.93 4.26 -11.27
CA ALA A 52 14.01 5.33 -10.88
C ALA A 52 12.58 5.07 -11.39
N LEU A 53 12.43 4.53 -12.60
CA LEU A 53 11.11 4.15 -13.12
C LEU A 53 10.49 2.99 -12.31
N ARG A 54 11.30 1.98 -11.96
CA ARG A 54 10.87 0.85 -11.12
C ARG A 54 10.50 1.27 -9.70
N GLU A 55 11.28 2.17 -9.10
CA GLU A 55 10.99 2.73 -7.79
C GLU A 55 9.65 3.47 -7.81
N ALA A 56 9.47 4.37 -8.77
CA ALA A 56 8.26 5.17 -8.90
C ALA A 56 6.99 4.33 -9.17
N VAL A 57 7.09 3.28 -10.00
CA VAL A 57 5.92 2.40 -10.26
C VAL A 57 5.60 1.51 -9.05
N THR A 58 6.61 1.14 -8.26
CA THR A 58 6.43 0.40 -6.99
C THR A 58 5.80 1.29 -5.93
N GLU A 59 6.29 2.53 -5.79
CA GLU A 59 5.73 3.54 -4.89
C GLU A 59 4.28 3.83 -5.24
N ARG A 60 3.97 4.06 -6.51
CA ARG A 60 2.59 4.23 -6.98
C ARG A 60 1.70 3.04 -6.61
N TRP A 61 2.17 1.81 -6.79
CA TRP A 61 1.39 0.63 -6.45
C TRP A 61 1.11 0.50 -4.95
N LEU A 62 2.07 0.84 -4.10
CA LEU A 62 1.89 0.87 -2.64
C LEU A 62 0.96 2.01 -2.21
N ASN A 63 1.15 3.21 -2.75
CA ASN A 63 0.42 4.42 -2.39
C ASN A 63 -1.08 4.33 -2.66
N ARG A 64 -1.54 3.57 -3.66
CA ARG A 64 -2.98 3.35 -3.89
C ARG A 64 -3.73 2.91 -2.63
N THR A 65 -3.14 1.97 -1.87
CA THR A 65 -3.74 1.51 -0.61
C THR A 65 -3.68 2.60 0.46
N SER A 66 -2.56 3.32 0.58
CA SER A 66 -2.44 4.45 1.50
C SER A 66 -3.45 5.56 1.22
N GLU A 67 -3.70 5.88 -0.05
CA GLU A 67 -4.65 6.90 -0.50
C GLU A 67 -6.09 6.49 -0.15
N GLU A 68 -6.49 5.25 -0.42
CA GLU A 68 -7.80 4.71 -0.03
C GLU A 68 -8.03 4.80 1.48
N LEU A 69 -7.01 4.43 2.26
CA LEU A 69 -7.05 4.45 3.73
C LEU A 69 -7.11 5.88 4.29
N SER A 70 -6.47 6.85 3.63
CA SER A 70 -6.47 8.26 4.06
C SER A 70 -7.88 8.88 4.09
N VAL A 71 -8.80 8.38 3.27
CA VAL A 71 -10.21 8.78 3.27
C VAL A 71 -10.87 8.38 4.60
N ILE A 72 -10.54 7.21 5.14
CA ILE A 72 -11.03 6.73 6.44
C ILE A 72 -10.43 7.56 7.58
N VAL A 73 -9.16 7.96 7.45
CA VAL A 73 -8.49 8.85 8.41
C VAL A 73 -9.13 10.24 8.43
N SER A 74 -9.62 10.74 7.31
CA SER A 74 -10.23 12.07 7.24
C SER A 74 -11.73 12.06 7.51
N ALA A 75 -12.34 10.88 7.64
CA ALA A 75 -13.76 10.75 7.92
C ALA A 75 -14.15 11.31 9.30
N GLU A 76 -15.35 11.88 9.38
CA GLU A 76 -15.96 12.25 10.65
C GLU A 76 -16.44 11.00 11.41
N GLY A 77 -16.66 11.17 12.71
CA GLY A 77 -17.24 10.17 13.60
C GLY A 77 -16.27 9.55 14.61
N PRO A 78 -16.70 8.50 15.31
CA PRO A 78 -15.93 7.90 16.40
C PRO A 78 -14.61 7.27 15.93
N ALA A 79 -13.52 7.58 16.61
CA ALA A 79 -12.21 7.02 16.32
C ALA A 79 -12.16 5.47 16.41
N PRO A 80 -12.86 4.79 17.35
CA PRO A 80 -12.93 3.33 17.36
C PRO A 80 -13.47 2.73 16.06
N GLU A 81 -14.52 3.33 15.48
CA GLU A 81 -15.11 2.86 14.22
C GLU A 81 -14.21 3.17 13.01
N ARG A 82 -13.45 4.27 13.07
CA ARG A 82 -12.45 4.57 12.04
C ARG A 82 -11.27 3.61 12.09
N LEU A 83 -10.80 3.26 13.28
CA LEU A 83 -9.72 2.29 13.46
C LEU A 83 -10.13 0.90 12.96
N ASP A 84 -11.33 0.46 13.33
CA ASP A 84 -11.93 -0.80 12.84
C ASP A 84 -11.98 -0.85 11.30
N ARG A 85 -12.55 0.20 10.68
CA ARG A 85 -12.63 0.33 9.22
C ARG A 85 -11.27 0.39 8.56
N TRP A 86 -10.32 1.12 9.12
CA TRP A 86 -8.97 1.27 8.57
C TRP A 86 -8.23 -0.07 8.55
N LEU A 87 -8.25 -0.82 9.67
CA LEU A 87 -7.62 -2.14 9.77
C LEU A 87 -8.26 -3.13 8.79
N THR A 88 -9.60 -3.11 8.69
CA THR A 88 -10.35 -3.99 7.79
C THR A 88 -10.02 -3.68 6.33
N ALA A 89 -10.04 -2.40 5.94
CA ALA A 89 -9.72 -1.96 4.59
C ALA A 89 -8.27 -2.27 4.20
N LEU A 90 -7.31 -2.13 5.13
CA LEU A 90 -5.92 -2.50 4.87
C LEU A 90 -5.80 -3.99 4.55
N PHE A 91 -6.41 -4.85 5.38
CA PHE A 91 -6.39 -6.29 5.16
C PHE A 91 -7.04 -6.66 3.81
N GLU A 92 -8.24 -6.13 3.53
CA GLU A 92 -8.95 -6.38 2.28
C GLU A 92 -8.13 -5.93 1.06
N ALA A 93 -7.53 -4.73 1.09
CA ALA A 93 -6.72 -4.23 0.00
C ALA A 93 -5.48 -5.11 -0.26
N LYS A 94 -4.81 -5.59 0.79
CA LYS A 94 -3.65 -6.48 0.67
C LYS A 94 -4.05 -7.86 0.15
N ARG A 95 -5.18 -8.39 0.62
CA ARG A 95 -5.74 -9.66 0.16
C ARG A 95 -6.18 -9.60 -1.30
N HIS A 96 -6.85 -8.52 -1.71
CA HIS A 96 -7.25 -8.26 -3.10
C HIS A 96 -6.01 -8.20 -4.02
N LYS A 97 -5.00 -7.42 -3.62
CA LYS A 97 -3.72 -7.35 -4.34
C LYS A 97 -3.05 -8.73 -4.53
N ALA A 98 -3.09 -9.59 -3.52
CA ALA A 98 -2.51 -10.93 -3.59
C ALA A 98 -3.38 -11.94 -4.36
N GLY A 99 -4.71 -11.75 -4.37
CA GLY A 99 -5.67 -12.71 -4.92
C GLY A 99 -6.07 -12.45 -6.38
N ASP A 100 -6.30 -11.19 -6.75
CA ASP A 100 -6.92 -10.85 -8.05
C ASP A 100 -5.91 -10.84 -9.22
N ASP A 101 -4.64 -10.50 -8.95
CA ASP A 101 -3.56 -10.57 -9.93
C ASP A 101 -2.25 -11.09 -9.27
N PRO A 102 -2.17 -12.42 -9.00
CA PRO A 102 -1.02 -13.02 -8.32
C PRO A 102 0.31 -12.82 -9.05
N GLU A 103 0.29 -12.73 -10.39
CA GLU A 103 1.49 -12.51 -11.21
C GLU A 103 2.01 -11.08 -11.03
N LEU A 104 1.11 -10.08 -11.03
CA LEU A 104 1.47 -8.70 -10.75
C LEU A 104 1.93 -8.53 -9.30
N PHE A 105 1.28 -9.20 -8.35
CA PHE A 105 1.71 -9.22 -6.95
C PHE A 105 3.15 -9.74 -6.81
N ALA A 106 3.45 -10.91 -7.39
CA ALA A 106 4.80 -11.47 -7.39
C ALA A 106 5.83 -10.54 -8.06
N THR A 107 5.42 -9.85 -9.12
CA THR A 107 6.23 -8.83 -9.80
C THR A 107 6.61 -7.71 -8.85
N TYR A 108 5.64 -7.13 -8.12
CA TYR A 108 5.92 -6.07 -7.16
C TYR A 108 6.70 -6.56 -5.94
N MET A 109 6.49 -7.79 -5.48
CA MET A 109 7.32 -8.35 -4.40
C MET A 109 8.79 -8.45 -4.80
N THR A 110 9.06 -8.80 -6.06
CA THR A 110 10.42 -8.78 -6.61
C THR A 110 11.00 -7.36 -6.62
N LEU A 111 10.23 -6.39 -7.11
CA LEU A 111 10.68 -4.99 -7.19
C LEU A 111 10.88 -4.33 -5.82
N ILE A 112 10.07 -4.72 -4.83
CA ILE A 112 10.19 -4.27 -3.44
C ILE A 112 11.52 -4.72 -2.85
N GLY A 113 11.95 -5.96 -3.08
CA GLY A 113 13.26 -6.44 -2.65
C GLY A 113 14.45 -5.69 -3.29
N GLU A 114 14.22 -5.03 -4.43
CA GLU A 114 15.22 -4.20 -5.12
C GLU A 114 15.17 -2.72 -4.69
N SER A 115 14.12 -2.28 -3.99
CA SER A 115 13.82 -0.86 -3.73
C SER A 115 14.02 -0.50 -2.26
N GLY A 116 15.25 -0.17 -1.88
CA GLY A 116 15.70 -0.06 -0.48
C GLY A 116 15.14 1.10 0.38
N GLY A 117 14.02 1.72 0.03
CA GLY A 117 13.41 2.79 0.85
C GLY A 117 11.94 3.08 0.58
N VAL A 118 11.36 2.53 -0.49
CA VAL A 118 9.94 2.72 -0.79
C VAL A 118 9.06 2.03 0.25
N VAL A 119 9.45 0.83 0.70
CA VAL A 119 8.72 0.09 1.74
C VAL A 119 8.72 0.87 3.04
N ASP A 120 9.86 1.37 3.47
CA ASP A 120 9.98 2.13 4.72
C ASP A 120 9.11 3.38 4.70
N ARG A 121 9.07 4.10 3.56
CA ARG A 121 8.16 5.25 3.37
C ARG A 121 6.70 4.82 3.47
N HIS A 122 6.32 3.71 2.83
CA HIS A 122 4.95 3.20 2.86
C HIS A 122 4.52 2.77 4.28
N VAL A 123 5.37 2.04 5.00
CA VAL A 123 5.10 1.64 6.38
C VAL A 123 4.99 2.86 7.29
N THR A 124 5.92 3.81 7.16
CA THR A 124 5.89 5.07 7.93
C THR A 124 4.58 5.84 7.70
N ASP A 125 4.08 5.88 6.46
CA ASP A 125 2.79 6.52 6.14
C ASP A 125 1.60 5.79 6.79
N LEU A 126 1.55 4.45 6.72
CA LEU A 126 0.49 3.67 7.36
C LEU A 126 0.49 3.84 8.90
N GLU A 127 1.67 3.85 9.53
CA GLU A 127 1.80 4.13 10.96
C GLU A 127 1.38 5.56 11.32
N ALA A 128 1.69 6.54 10.47
CA ALA A 128 1.25 7.92 10.67
C ALA A 128 -0.28 8.05 10.60
N GLN A 129 -0.92 7.36 9.64
CA GLN A 129 -2.38 7.30 9.55
C GLN A 129 -3.02 6.68 10.80
N LEU A 130 -2.49 5.58 11.29
CA LEU A 130 -2.92 4.97 12.56
C LEU A 130 -2.72 5.93 13.74
N THR A 131 -1.59 6.64 13.78
CA THR A 131 -1.30 7.64 14.82
C THR A 131 -2.39 8.71 14.85
N THR A 132 -2.77 9.27 13.70
CA THR A 132 -3.85 10.26 13.60
C THR A 132 -5.20 9.73 14.12
N ILE A 133 -5.54 8.47 13.80
CA ILE A 133 -6.79 7.87 14.31
C ILE A 133 -6.73 7.70 15.84
N ILE A 134 -5.59 7.25 16.37
CA ILE A 134 -5.42 7.02 17.81
C ILE A 134 -5.42 8.34 18.58
N GLU A 135 -4.75 9.38 18.07
CA GLU A 135 -4.79 10.75 18.64
C GLU A 135 -6.23 11.25 18.74
N ALA A 136 -6.99 11.17 17.64
CA ALA A 136 -8.40 11.56 17.64
C ALA A 136 -9.22 10.78 18.69
N GLY A 137 -8.92 9.48 18.89
CA GLY A 137 -9.61 8.69 19.90
C GLY A 137 -9.21 9.03 21.34
N VAL A 138 -7.97 9.48 21.58
CA VAL A 138 -7.56 10.03 22.87
C VAL A 138 -8.29 11.36 23.14
N ASP A 139 -8.35 12.24 22.14
CA ASP A 139 -9.06 13.53 22.25
C ASP A 139 -10.56 13.35 22.48
N GLN A 140 -11.17 12.31 21.90
CA GLN A 140 -12.56 11.92 22.12
C GLN A 140 -12.78 11.21 23.47
N GLY A 141 -11.72 10.87 24.21
CA GLY A 141 -11.79 10.06 25.43
C GLY A 141 -12.14 8.58 25.19
N ALA A 142 -12.13 8.12 23.95
CA ALA A 142 -12.47 6.76 23.54
C ALA A 142 -11.29 5.78 23.70
N PHE A 143 -10.05 6.28 23.62
CA PHE A 143 -8.83 5.51 23.81
C PHE A 143 -8.00 6.06 24.98
N ARG A 144 -7.19 5.19 25.60
CA ARG A 144 -6.22 5.58 26.63
C ARG A 144 -4.83 5.07 26.28
N THR A 145 -3.93 5.99 25.98
CA THR A 145 -2.51 5.71 25.80
C THR A 145 -1.65 6.93 26.14
N PRO A 146 -0.47 6.76 26.76
CA PRO A 146 0.47 7.85 26.97
C PRO A 146 1.25 8.24 25.69
N SER A 147 1.22 7.41 24.64
CA SER A 147 1.96 7.67 23.40
C SER A 147 1.21 7.11 22.19
N PRO A 148 0.41 7.95 21.48
CA PRO A 148 -0.31 7.55 20.27
C PRO A 148 0.58 6.92 19.20
N ALA A 149 1.72 7.54 18.88
CA ALA A 149 2.64 7.03 17.87
C ALA A 149 3.23 5.64 18.23
N THR A 150 3.61 5.42 19.48
CA THR A 150 4.09 4.09 19.92
C THR A 150 2.98 3.04 19.87
N THR A 151 1.76 3.46 20.19
CA THR A 151 0.58 2.61 20.14
C THR A 151 0.22 2.25 18.70
N ALA A 152 0.31 3.19 17.77
CA ALA A 152 0.09 2.97 16.34
C ALA A 152 1.02 1.90 15.79
N ARG A 153 2.32 1.98 16.10
CA ARG A 153 3.30 0.94 15.75
C ARG A 153 2.94 -0.42 16.34
N ALA A 154 2.61 -0.46 17.63
CA ALA A 154 2.20 -1.70 18.28
C ALA A 154 0.93 -2.33 17.65
N VAL A 155 -0.04 -1.50 17.22
CA VAL A 155 -1.23 -1.95 16.49
C VAL A 155 -0.87 -2.48 15.10
N PHE A 156 0.01 -1.77 14.38
CA PHE A 156 0.50 -2.18 13.07
C PHE A 156 1.22 -3.54 13.16
N ASP A 157 2.14 -3.69 14.11
CA ASP A 157 2.88 -4.92 14.38
C ASP A 157 1.96 -6.07 14.80
N ALA A 158 1.02 -5.82 15.72
CA ALA A 158 0.08 -6.84 16.20
C ALA A 158 -0.83 -7.38 15.10
N THR A 159 -1.07 -6.58 14.05
CA THR A 159 -1.89 -6.96 12.89
C THR A 159 -1.04 -7.35 11.67
N GLY A 160 0.29 -7.42 11.79
CA GLY A 160 1.24 -7.71 10.71
C GLY A 160 0.88 -8.93 9.87
N ARG A 161 0.39 -10.00 10.51
CA ARG A 161 -0.05 -11.24 9.86
C ARG A 161 -1.09 -11.02 8.74
N PHE A 162 -1.83 -9.91 8.77
CA PHE A 162 -2.94 -9.62 7.86
C PHE A 162 -2.59 -8.58 6.80
N HIS A 163 -1.37 -8.03 6.77
CA HIS A 163 -1.01 -7.00 5.77
C HIS A 163 0.45 -7.07 5.30
N ASP A 164 1.33 -7.73 6.03
CA ASP A 164 2.70 -8.00 5.61
C ASP A 164 2.71 -9.09 4.52
N PRO A 165 3.26 -8.79 3.33
CA PRO A 165 3.32 -9.74 2.22
C PRO A 165 3.97 -11.09 2.51
N CYS A 166 4.83 -11.22 3.54
CA CYS A 166 5.41 -12.51 3.89
C CYS A 166 4.35 -13.54 4.34
N TYR A 167 3.19 -13.06 4.82
CA TYR A 167 2.04 -13.89 5.19
C TYR A 167 1.01 -14.04 4.07
N ALA A 168 1.23 -13.47 2.88
CA ALA A 168 0.26 -13.51 1.77
C ALA A 168 -0.27 -14.92 1.43
N PRO A 169 0.54 -16.00 1.46
CA PRO A 169 0.03 -17.36 1.26
C PRO A 169 -1.06 -17.78 2.27
N GLU A 170 -1.05 -17.23 3.49
CA GLU A 170 -2.04 -17.52 4.53
C GLU A 170 -3.39 -16.83 4.30
N TRP A 171 -3.44 -15.74 3.53
CA TRP A 171 -4.66 -14.93 3.36
C TRP A 171 -5.76 -15.62 2.53
N SER A 172 -5.46 -16.77 1.94
CA SER A 172 -6.42 -17.62 1.25
C SER A 172 -7.11 -18.63 2.19
N ARG A 173 -6.61 -18.82 3.41
CA ARG A 173 -7.14 -19.80 4.36
C ARG A 173 -8.57 -19.44 4.79
N PRO A 174 -9.48 -20.42 4.96
CA PRO A 174 -10.86 -20.14 5.35
C PRO A 174 -10.99 -19.38 6.67
N GLU A 175 -10.09 -19.63 7.62
CA GLU A 175 -10.15 -19.08 8.97
C GLU A 175 -9.56 -17.66 9.09
N ILE A 176 -8.85 -17.17 8.06
CA ILE A 176 -8.06 -15.94 8.18
C ILE A 176 -8.90 -14.71 8.58
N THR A 177 -10.15 -14.66 8.12
CA THR A 177 -11.07 -13.56 8.44
C THR A 177 -11.44 -13.59 9.92
N ALA A 178 -11.76 -14.78 10.46
CA ALA A 178 -12.08 -14.94 11.87
C ALA A 178 -10.85 -14.66 12.76
N ASP A 179 -9.66 -15.09 12.32
CA ASP A 179 -8.39 -14.77 12.99
C ASP A 179 -8.14 -13.25 13.04
N PHE A 180 -8.38 -12.55 11.92
CA PHE A 180 -8.25 -11.10 11.83
C PHE A 180 -9.23 -10.38 12.78
N GLU A 181 -10.51 -10.75 12.74
CA GLU A 181 -11.55 -10.17 13.60
C GLU A 181 -11.20 -10.36 15.09
N ALA A 182 -10.71 -11.53 15.48
CA ALA A 182 -10.32 -11.80 16.86
C ALA A 182 -9.17 -10.88 17.34
N VAL A 183 -8.14 -10.68 16.50
CA VAL A 183 -7.02 -9.78 16.82
C VAL A 183 -7.47 -8.33 16.84
N ARG A 184 -8.23 -7.90 15.83
CA ARG A 184 -8.79 -6.55 15.73
C ARG A 184 -9.65 -6.20 16.94
N ASP A 185 -10.54 -7.10 17.35
CA ASP A 185 -11.41 -6.91 18.51
C ASP A 185 -10.62 -6.89 19.83
N LEU A 186 -9.53 -7.66 19.93
CA LEU A 186 -8.61 -7.60 21.06
C LEU A 186 -7.89 -6.24 21.12
N VAL A 187 -7.38 -5.76 19.99
CA VAL A 187 -6.73 -4.44 19.86
C VAL A 187 -7.70 -3.32 20.24
N LEU A 188 -8.89 -3.28 19.63
CA LEU A 188 -9.90 -2.25 19.91
C LEU A 188 -10.31 -2.22 21.38
N ARG A 189 -10.47 -3.38 22.02
CA ARG A 189 -10.77 -3.45 23.46
C ARG A 189 -9.58 -3.03 24.31
N GLY A 190 -8.35 -3.39 23.94
CA GLY A 190 -7.14 -3.05 24.69
C GLY A 190 -6.83 -1.55 24.68
N LEU A 191 -7.26 -0.83 23.64
CA LEU A 191 -7.12 0.63 23.56
C LEU A 191 -8.18 1.38 24.37
N ARG A 192 -9.34 0.77 24.62
CA ARG A 192 -10.41 1.36 25.44
C ARG A 192 -9.98 1.35 26.90
N GLY A 193 -10.37 2.40 27.62
CA GLY A 193 -10.09 2.57 29.04
C GLY A 193 -11.31 2.47 29.93
#